data_AF-A0A9R0ATF3-F1
#
_entry.id   AF-A0A9R0ATF3-F1
#
_cell.length_a   1.000
_cell.length_b   1.000
_cell.length_c   1.000
_cell.angle_alpha   90.00
_cell.angle_beta   90.00
_cell.angle_gamma   90.00
#
_symmetry.space_group_name_H-M   'P 1'
#
loop_
_entity.id
_entity.type
_entity.pdbx_description
1 polymer ?
#
loop_
_entity_poly.entity_id
_entity_poly.type
_entity_poly.pdbx_seq_one_letter_code
_entity_poly.pdbx_strand_id
1 'polypeptide(L)'
;MFSSSEWHPLRIAAPVPSGSSVCLTTKTLNFMQVDGEIRPGTQVITYLSALSTGGQVYVTQSSSDRAAFEEGVTYYIKNYTVSSRYGQERLFMGPNTTTYKTAPLTLSFDAEKMAKDALVPPSVSVTGEEQDLFSRGGHLTLEGTVEHMQVQRMTTVRDTEVPILDVGIKSGSRILEVSLWRDQALSKFKINDKVNICHLRASVKATKLNSTIHTTVEVCNIHIRAGQLKHNQTHLSVRLKKYRRLLSCV
;
A
#
# COMPACT_ATOMS: atom_id res chain seq x y z
N MET A 1 -19.61 18.84 -13.75
CA MET A 1 -19.83 17.39 -13.90
C MET A 1 -20.28 17.22 -15.33
N PHE A 2 -19.47 16.60 -16.19
CA PHE A 2 -19.79 16.48 -17.60
C PHE A 2 -20.28 15.06 -17.86
N SER A 3 -21.50 14.95 -18.39
CA SER A 3 -22.06 13.71 -18.92
C SER A 3 -21.85 13.74 -20.43
N SER A 4 -21.13 12.76 -20.98
CA SER A 4 -20.97 12.66 -22.44
C SER A 4 -22.09 11.80 -23.02
N SER A 5 -22.81 12.36 -23.99
CA SER A 5 -23.81 11.67 -24.83
C SER A 5 -23.22 11.06 -26.10
N GLU A 6 -21.93 11.30 -26.35
CA GLU A 6 -21.21 10.86 -27.56
C GLU A 6 -20.31 9.65 -27.29
N TRP A 7 -20.01 8.90 -28.36
CA TRP A 7 -19.11 7.76 -28.28
C TRP A 7 -17.66 8.23 -28.20
N HIS A 8 -16.95 7.89 -27.12
CA HIS A 8 -15.51 8.09 -27.05
C HIS A 8 -14.79 6.74 -27.04
N PRO A 9 -13.80 6.52 -27.91
CA PRO A 9 -12.89 5.39 -27.76
C PRO A 9 -12.10 5.57 -26.46
N LEU A 10 -12.20 4.60 -25.54
CA LEU A 10 -11.42 4.57 -24.30
C LEU A 10 -10.71 3.22 -24.22
N ARG A 11 -9.39 3.21 -24.43
CA ARG A 11 -8.62 1.97 -24.25
C ARG A 11 -8.32 1.76 -22.76
N ILE A 12 -8.38 0.53 -22.26
CA ILE A 12 -7.71 0.22 -20.99
C ILE A 12 -6.25 0.04 -21.33
N ALA A 13 -5.39 0.84 -20.71
CA ALA A 13 -3.98 0.59 -20.84
C ALA A 13 -3.64 -0.70 -20.12
N ALA A 14 -3.09 -1.68 -20.83
CA ALA A 14 -2.22 -2.68 -20.21
C ALA A 14 -1.40 -3.45 -21.26
N PRO A 15 -0.26 -4.03 -20.86
CA PRO A 15 1.01 -3.86 -21.56
C PRO A 15 1.45 -5.11 -22.32
N VAL A 16 2.55 -5.00 -23.07
CA VAL A 16 3.41 -6.17 -23.39
C VAL A 16 4.41 -6.38 -22.24
N PRO A 17 4.89 -7.61 -22.05
CA PRO A 17 4.54 -8.50 -20.94
C PRO A 17 5.26 -8.16 -19.62
N SER A 18 4.55 -8.14 -18.48
CA SER A 18 5.02 -8.47 -17.09
C SER A 18 4.41 -7.70 -15.89
N GLY A 19 3.25 -7.05 -15.96
CA GLY A 19 2.65 -6.55 -14.71
C GLY A 19 1.41 -5.67 -14.85
N SER A 20 0.39 -6.00 -14.05
CA SER A 20 -1.02 -5.75 -14.28
C SER A 20 -1.54 -4.31 -14.10
N SER A 21 -2.50 -3.88 -14.93
CA SER A 21 -3.23 -2.59 -14.85
C SER A 21 -4.60 -2.68 -14.15
N VAL A 22 -4.85 -3.77 -13.41
CA VAL A 22 -5.97 -3.89 -12.50
C VAL A 22 -5.42 -3.99 -11.08
N CYS A 23 -5.85 -3.10 -10.20
CA CYS A 23 -5.45 -3.10 -8.80
C CYS A 23 -6.63 -3.55 -7.92
N LEU A 24 -6.42 -4.63 -7.17
CA LEU A 24 -7.36 -5.10 -6.16
C LEU A 24 -7.10 -4.32 -4.86
N THR A 25 -8.13 -3.71 -4.29
CA THR A 25 -8.05 -3.07 -2.97
C THR A 25 -9.15 -3.59 -2.07
N THR A 26 -8.79 -3.98 -0.85
CA THR A 26 -9.75 -4.31 0.21
C THR A 26 -9.79 -3.15 1.19
N LYS A 27 -10.97 -2.63 1.48
CA LYS A 27 -11.16 -1.53 2.44
C LYS A 27 -12.21 -1.90 3.46
N THR A 28 -11.93 -1.57 4.71
CA THR A 28 -12.90 -1.68 5.79
C THR A 28 -13.81 -0.46 5.80
N LEU A 29 -15.12 -0.67 5.74
CA LEU A 29 -16.13 0.39 5.74
C LEU A 29 -16.41 0.92 7.14
N ASN A 30 -16.49 0.03 8.12
CA ASN A 30 -16.76 0.36 9.52
C ASN A 30 -15.83 -0.42 10.45
N PHE A 31 -15.56 0.16 11.60
CA PHE A 31 -14.70 -0.43 12.62
C PHE A 31 -15.50 -0.51 13.91
N MET A 32 -15.21 -1.52 14.72
CA MET A 32 -15.90 -1.77 15.98
C MET A 32 -14.88 -1.99 17.08
N GLN A 33 -15.18 -1.52 18.29
CA GLN A 33 -14.40 -1.83 19.47
C GLN A 33 -15.07 -3.00 20.20
N VAL A 34 -14.36 -4.12 20.33
CA VAL A 34 -14.82 -5.35 20.98
C VAL A 34 -13.76 -5.76 21.99
N ASP A 35 -14.15 -5.87 23.26
CA ASP A 35 -13.24 -6.25 24.37
C ASP A 35 -11.99 -5.37 24.50
N GLY A 36 -12.13 -4.08 24.19
CA GLY A 36 -11.02 -3.12 24.21
C GLY A 36 -10.13 -3.14 22.97
N GLU A 37 -10.30 -4.11 22.07
CA GLU A 37 -9.60 -4.17 20.78
C GLU A 37 -10.43 -3.56 19.66
N ILE A 38 -9.79 -2.83 18.74
CA ILE A 38 -10.46 -2.33 17.55
C ILE A 38 -10.33 -3.36 16.43
N ARG A 39 -11.47 -3.73 15.84
CA ARG A 39 -11.56 -4.75 14.80
C ARG A 39 -12.20 -4.19 13.53
N PRO A 40 -11.81 -4.69 12.34
CA PRO A 40 -12.50 -4.35 11.12
C PRO A 40 -13.89 -5.00 11.12
N GLY A 41 -14.91 -4.26 10.70
CA GLY A 41 -16.25 -4.79 10.48
C GLY A 41 -16.45 -5.21 9.04
N THR A 42 -17.40 -4.59 8.36
CA THR A 42 -17.72 -4.86 6.95
C THR A 42 -16.56 -4.44 6.06
N GLN A 43 -16.07 -5.39 5.26
CA GLN A 43 -15.04 -5.14 4.27
C GLN A 43 -15.63 -5.16 2.86
N VAL A 44 -15.14 -4.27 2.00
CA VAL A 44 -15.49 -4.23 0.59
C VAL A 44 -14.23 -4.40 -0.24
N ILE A 45 -14.31 -5.32 -1.18
CA ILE A 45 -13.32 -5.49 -2.22
C ILE A 45 -13.70 -4.56 -3.38
N THR A 46 -12.75 -3.76 -3.82
CA THR A 46 -12.90 -2.84 -4.94
C THR A 46 -11.80 -3.11 -5.95
N TYR A 47 -12.19 -3.34 -7.20
CA TYR A 47 -11.28 -3.40 -8.33
C TYR A 47 -11.12 -2.01 -8.92
N LEU A 48 -9.88 -1.59 -9.10
CA LEU A 48 -9.53 -0.36 -9.79
C LEU A 48 -8.97 -0.69 -11.16
N SER A 49 -9.39 0.05 -12.17
CA SER A 49 -8.87 -0.06 -13.54
C SER A 49 -8.51 1.32 -14.08
N ALA A 50 -7.41 1.41 -14.82
CA ALA A 50 -6.98 2.63 -15.48
C ALA A 50 -7.28 2.58 -16.99
N LEU A 51 -8.01 3.57 -17.48
CA LEU A 51 -8.42 3.74 -18.87
C LEU A 51 -7.60 4.87 -19.47
N SER A 52 -6.84 4.59 -20.54
CA SER A 52 -6.05 5.57 -21.26
C SER A 52 -6.61 5.86 -22.65
N THR A 53 -6.69 7.13 -23.02
CA THR A 53 -6.94 7.58 -24.40
C THR A 53 -5.65 7.80 -25.19
N GLY A 54 -4.49 7.51 -24.59
CA GLY A 54 -3.17 7.87 -25.12
C GLY A 54 -2.66 9.23 -24.63
N GLY A 55 -3.55 10.19 -24.39
CA GLY A 55 -3.20 11.50 -23.81
C GLY A 55 -3.68 11.72 -22.38
N GLN A 56 -4.68 10.95 -21.94
CA GLN A 56 -5.35 11.14 -20.66
C GLN A 56 -5.66 9.80 -20.02
N VAL A 57 -5.70 9.78 -18.68
CA VAL A 57 -5.94 8.57 -17.89
C VAL A 57 -7.10 8.79 -16.93
N TYR A 58 -8.05 7.86 -16.95
CA TYR A 58 -9.18 7.81 -16.04
C TYR A 58 -9.08 6.58 -15.14
N VAL A 59 -9.34 6.75 -13.85
CA VAL A 59 -9.50 5.62 -12.93
C VAL A 59 -10.97 5.32 -12.71
N THR A 60 -11.34 4.06 -12.85
CA THR A 60 -12.68 3.58 -12.54
C THR A 60 -12.62 2.51 -11.47
N GLN A 61 -13.72 2.35 -10.73
CA GLN A 61 -13.84 1.41 -9.63
C GLN A 61 -15.07 0.52 -9.83
N SER A 62 -14.93 -0.78 -9.59
CA SER A 62 -16.04 -1.72 -9.51
C SER A 62 -16.04 -2.44 -8.17
N SER A 63 -17.19 -2.47 -7.51
CA SER A 63 -17.44 -3.21 -6.26
C SER A 63 -18.10 -4.57 -6.51
N SER A 64 -18.05 -5.05 -7.76
CA SER A 64 -18.45 -6.41 -8.15
C SER A 64 -17.39 -7.43 -7.75
N ASP A 65 -17.74 -8.70 -7.89
CA ASP A 65 -16.85 -9.87 -7.74
C ASP A 65 -15.69 -9.93 -8.77
N ARG A 66 -15.71 -9.05 -9.77
CA ARG A 66 -14.70 -8.94 -10.82
C ARG A 66 -14.43 -7.50 -11.20
N ALA A 67 -13.27 -7.28 -11.83
CA ALA A 67 -12.97 -6.00 -12.47
C ALA A 67 -13.97 -5.73 -13.61
N ALA A 68 -14.39 -4.48 -13.77
CA ALA A 68 -15.24 -4.05 -14.89
C ALA A 68 -14.55 -4.18 -16.25
N PHE A 69 -13.22 -4.28 -16.25
CA PHE A 69 -12.37 -4.06 -17.39
C PHE A 69 -11.19 -5.01 -17.36
N GLU A 70 -10.97 -5.71 -18.48
CA GLU A 70 -9.82 -6.59 -18.69
C GLU A 70 -8.62 -5.79 -19.19
N GLU A 71 -7.45 -6.11 -18.64
CA GLU A 71 -6.24 -5.41 -19.02
C GLU A 71 -5.79 -5.73 -20.45
N GLY A 72 -5.27 -4.74 -21.16
CA GLY A 72 -4.77 -4.84 -22.55
C GLY A 72 -5.86 -4.76 -23.62
N VAL A 73 -7.12 -4.81 -23.21
CA VAL A 73 -8.28 -4.78 -24.10
C VAL A 73 -8.74 -3.34 -24.35
N THR A 74 -9.15 -3.04 -25.58
CA THR A 74 -9.72 -1.75 -25.95
C THR A 74 -11.23 -1.77 -25.83
N TYR A 75 -11.83 -0.69 -25.33
CA TYR A 75 -13.27 -0.57 -25.21
C TYR A 75 -13.79 0.72 -25.88
N TYR A 76 -15.02 0.66 -26.37
CA TYR A 76 -15.87 1.83 -26.56
C TYR A 76 -16.81 1.92 -25.37
N ILE A 77 -16.83 3.07 -24.71
CA ILE A 77 -17.65 3.30 -23.52
C ILE A 77 -18.56 4.50 -23.80
N LYS A 78 -19.85 4.37 -23.51
CA LYS A 78 -20.85 5.44 -23.71
C LYS A 78 -21.70 5.61 -22.45
N ASN A 79 -22.22 6.83 -22.25
CA ASN A 79 -23.04 7.22 -21.11
C ASN A 79 -22.31 7.06 -19.76
N TYR A 80 -21.06 7.52 -19.70
CA TYR A 80 -20.26 7.56 -18.48
C TYR A 80 -20.17 8.99 -17.95
N THR A 81 -19.83 9.12 -16.66
CA THR A 81 -19.59 10.42 -16.03
C THR A 81 -18.12 10.56 -15.67
N VAL A 82 -17.54 11.74 -15.96
CA VAL A 82 -16.16 12.08 -15.54
C VAL A 82 -16.20 13.06 -14.38
N SER A 83 -15.32 12.84 -13.39
CA SER A 83 -15.07 13.80 -12.32
C SER A 83 -13.60 13.88 -11.96
N SER A 84 -13.08 15.11 -11.83
CA SER A 84 -11.74 15.40 -11.31
C SER A 84 -11.75 15.84 -9.83
N ARG A 85 -12.88 15.71 -9.13
CA ARG A 85 -13.10 16.25 -7.76
C ARG A 85 -12.06 15.77 -6.73
N TYR A 86 -11.38 14.66 -6.99
CA TYR A 86 -10.42 14.05 -6.07
C TYR A 86 -8.96 14.20 -6.50
N GLY A 87 -8.64 15.20 -7.35
CA GLY A 87 -7.29 15.45 -7.84
C GLY A 87 -6.79 14.43 -8.87
N GLN A 88 -7.66 13.48 -9.24
CA GLN A 88 -7.46 12.50 -10.29
C GLN A 88 -8.77 12.34 -11.06
N GLU A 89 -8.69 12.20 -12.37
CA GLU A 89 -9.86 11.97 -13.19
C GLU A 89 -10.42 10.58 -12.99
N ARG A 90 -11.69 10.54 -12.60
CA ARG A 90 -12.42 9.31 -12.37
C ARG A 90 -13.54 9.17 -13.37
N LEU A 91 -13.66 7.96 -13.90
CA LEU A 91 -14.76 7.55 -14.77
C LEU A 91 -15.74 6.70 -13.96
N PHE A 92 -16.99 7.16 -13.91
CA PHE A 92 -18.09 6.49 -13.21
C PHE A 92 -19.01 5.82 -14.22
N MET A 93 -19.23 4.52 -14.00
CA MET A 93 -20.17 3.68 -14.73
C MET A 93 -21.54 3.79 -14.03
N GLY A 94 -22.55 4.22 -14.76
CA GLY A 94 -23.94 4.26 -14.31
C GLY A 94 -24.77 3.09 -14.89
N PRO A 95 -26.05 2.99 -14.51
CA PRO A 95 -26.94 1.91 -15.00
C PRO A 95 -27.11 1.88 -16.53
N ASN A 96 -26.98 3.05 -17.19
CA ASN A 96 -27.15 3.19 -18.63
C ASN A 96 -25.82 3.18 -19.39
N THR A 97 -24.70 2.91 -18.70
CA THR A 97 -23.38 2.87 -19.33
C THR A 97 -23.25 1.60 -20.15
N THR A 98 -22.84 1.75 -21.41
CA THR A 98 -22.64 0.63 -22.34
C THR A 98 -21.18 0.52 -22.74
N THR A 99 -20.65 -0.71 -22.77
CA THR A 99 -19.26 -1.02 -23.10
C THR A 99 -19.17 -2.05 -24.22
N TYR A 100 -18.29 -1.83 -25.20
CA TYR A 100 -18.04 -2.76 -26.30
C TYR A 100 -16.54 -2.99 -26.45
N LYS A 101 -16.10 -4.26 -26.47
CA LYS A 101 -14.71 -4.60 -26.80
C LYS A 101 -14.45 -4.33 -28.28
N THR A 102 -13.24 -3.86 -28.60
CA THR A 102 -12.82 -3.58 -29.99
C THR A 102 -11.37 -4.00 -30.20
N ALA A 103 -10.87 -3.81 -31.44
CA ALA A 103 -9.50 -4.10 -31.81
C ALA A 103 -8.48 -3.41 -30.86
N PRO A 104 -7.36 -4.07 -30.53
CA PRO A 104 -6.30 -3.47 -29.71
C PRO A 104 -5.74 -2.18 -30.34
N LEU A 105 -5.71 -1.06 -29.60
CA LEU A 105 -5.08 0.20 -30.07
C LEU A 105 -3.75 0.45 -29.38
N THR A 106 -2.62 0.10 -29.97
CA THR A 106 -1.28 0.26 -29.34
C THR A 106 -1.12 1.61 -28.62
N LEU A 107 -0.73 1.55 -27.33
CA LEU A 107 -0.45 2.73 -26.53
C LEU A 107 1.05 3.02 -26.55
N SER A 108 1.41 4.29 -26.37
CA SER A 108 2.81 4.65 -26.10
C SER A 108 3.22 4.17 -24.72
N PHE A 109 4.53 3.97 -24.53
CA PHE A 109 5.09 3.65 -23.23
C PHE A 109 4.68 4.67 -22.15
N ASP A 110 4.69 5.95 -22.48
CA ASP A 110 4.30 7.01 -21.55
C ASP A 110 2.82 6.91 -21.15
N ALA A 111 1.92 6.58 -22.09
CA ALA A 111 0.50 6.40 -21.80
C ALA A 111 0.24 5.20 -20.90
N GLU A 112 0.99 4.10 -21.08
CA GLU A 112 0.95 2.95 -20.19
C GLU A 112 1.50 3.28 -18.80
N LYS A 113 2.63 4.00 -18.74
CA LYS A 113 3.24 4.45 -17.50
C LYS A 113 2.29 5.35 -16.71
N MET A 114 1.64 6.33 -17.36
CA MET A 114 0.64 7.18 -16.72
C MET A 114 -0.53 6.38 -16.17
N ALA A 115 -0.98 5.33 -16.87
CA ALA A 115 -2.06 4.47 -16.40
C ALA A 115 -1.66 3.66 -15.17
N LYS A 116 -0.44 3.12 -15.14
CA LYS A 116 0.11 2.42 -13.97
C LYS A 116 0.27 3.37 -12.79
N ASP A 117 0.88 4.54 -13.02
CA ASP A 117 1.08 5.58 -12.01
C ASP A 117 -0.27 6.13 -11.47
N ALA A 118 -1.35 6.04 -12.24
CA ALA A 118 -2.68 6.42 -11.77
C ALA A 118 -3.27 5.41 -10.76
N LEU A 119 -2.93 4.12 -10.86
CA LEU A 119 -3.39 3.09 -9.93
C LEU A 119 -2.50 3.00 -8.70
N VAL A 120 -1.19 3.00 -8.94
CA VAL A 120 -0.15 2.91 -7.93
C VAL A 120 0.78 4.11 -8.15
N PRO A 121 0.49 5.26 -7.51
CA PRO A 121 1.29 6.45 -7.72
C PRO A 121 2.74 6.22 -7.30
N PRO A 122 3.71 6.88 -7.94
CA PRO A 122 5.10 6.76 -7.54
C PRO A 122 5.28 7.26 -6.10
N SER A 123 6.11 6.57 -5.33
CA SER A 123 6.47 6.91 -3.96
C SER A 123 7.98 7.05 -3.85
N VAL A 124 8.44 8.21 -3.35
CA VAL A 124 9.87 8.53 -3.27
C VAL A 124 10.43 8.04 -1.94
N SER A 125 11.46 7.19 -1.99
CA SER A 125 12.18 6.77 -0.79
C SER A 125 12.87 7.95 -0.12
N VAL A 126 12.70 8.05 1.19
CA VAL A 126 13.28 9.10 2.04
C VAL A 126 13.99 8.49 3.24
N THR A 127 15.06 9.17 3.67
CA THR A 127 15.89 8.80 4.82
C THR A 127 15.51 9.53 6.10
N GLY A 128 14.66 10.55 5.99
CA GLY A 128 14.22 11.42 7.07
C GLY A 128 15.10 12.65 7.30
N GLU A 129 16.33 12.65 6.77
CA GLU A 129 17.27 13.79 6.88
C GLU A 129 16.96 14.93 5.92
N GLU A 130 16.11 14.70 4.92
CA GLU A 130 15.72 15.69 3.93
C GLU A 130 15.07 16.90 4.60
N GLN A 131 15.54 18.10 4.26
CA GLN A 131 15.01 19.35 4.82
C GLN A 131 13.64 19.71 4.24
N ASP A 132 13.35 19.25 3.03
CA ASP A 132 12.12 19.52 2.28
C ASP A 132 11.05 18.43 2.44
N LEU A 133 11.22 17.50 3.38
CA LEU A 133 10.34 16.34 3.57
C LEU A 133 8.86 16.71 3.72
N PHE A 134 8.57 17.86 4.36
CA PHE A 134 7.21 18.35 4.58
C PHE A 134 6.72 19.35 3.51
N SER A 135 7.57 19.77 2.58
CA SER A 135 7.24 20.75 1.53
C SER A 135 7.29 20.19 0.10
N ARG A 136 8.00 19.07 -0.13
CA ARG A 136 8.17 18.44 -1.45
C ARG A 136 6.87 18.00 -2.12
N GLY A 137 5.84 17.70 -1.32
CA GLY A 137 4.59 17.12 -1.81
C GLY A 137 4.77 15.68 -2.31
N GLY A 138 3.72 15.13 -2.92
CA GLY A 138 3.73 13.75 -3.42
C GLY A 138 3.65 12.68 -2.32
N HIS A 139 3.98 11.45 -2.71
CA HIS A 139 4.00 10.27 -1.85
C HIS A 139 5.43 9.91 -1.47
N LEU A 140 5.63 9.49 -0.23
CA LEU A 140 6.93 9.18 0.37
C LEU A 140 6.96 7.75 0.89
N THR A 141 8.10 7.08 0.74
CA THR A 141 8.39 5.78 1.33
C THR A 141 9.42 5.95 2.43
N LEU A 142 9.06 5.56 3.64
CA LEU A 142 9.89 5.66 4.83
C LEU A 142 10.31 4.29 5.32
N GLU A 143 11.62 4.03 5.31
CA GLU A 143 12.22 2.88 5.97
C GLU A 143 12.79 3.30 7.33
N GLY A 144 12.58 2.49 8.37
CA GLY A 144 13.11 2.80 9.68
C GLY A 144 12.80 1.75 10.73
N THR A 145 13.01 2.12 11.99
CA THR A 145 12.70 1.27 13.15
C THR A 145 11.63 1.94 14.00
N VAL A 146 10.66 1.18 14.50
CA VAL A 146 9.63 1.70 15.41
C VAL A 146 10.28 2.04 16.76
N GLU A 147 10.38 3.34 17.07
CA GLU A 147 10.97 3.82 18.32
C GLU A 147 9.94 3.89 19.44
N HIS A 148 8.76 4.43 19.13
CA HIS A 148 7.66 4.54 20.08
C HIS A 148 6.31 4.48 19.36
N MET A 149 5.25 4.18 20.10
CA MET A 149 3.90 4.03 19.57
C MET A 149 2.88 4.43 20.63
N GLN A 150 1.86 5.17 20.21
CA GLN A 150 0.72 5.48 21.05
C GLN A 150 -0.27 4.31 21.09
N VAL A 151 -1.15 4.28 22.09
CA VAL A 151 -2.23 3.30 22.14
C VAL A 151 -3.17 3.56 20.97
N GLN A 152 -3.46 2.50 20.21
CA GLN A 152 -4.42 2.56 19.12
C GLN A 152 -5.79 3.03 19.62
N ARG A 153 -6.41 3.97 18.92
CA ARG A 153 -7.67 4.59 19.36
C ARG A 153 -8.64 4.83 18.21
N MET A 154 -9.93 4.92 18.55
CA MET A 154 -10.97 5.39 17.63
C MET A 154 -10.97 6.93 17.59
N THR A 155 -11.28 7.50 16.44
CA THR A 155 -11.50 8.94 16.25
C THR A 155 -12.64 9.17 15.28
N THR A 156 -13.45 10.20 15.54
CA THR A 156 -14.58 10.55 14.66
C THR A 156 -14.12 11.47 13.54
N VAL A 157 -14.40 11.10 12.29
CA VAL A 157 -14.16 11.92 11.09
C VAL A 157 -15.46 11.97 10.29
N ARG A 158 -16.10 13.15 10.21
CA ARG A 158 -17.37 13.36 9.48
C ARG A 158 -18.42 12.30 9.84
N ASP A 159 -18.68 12.18 11.15
CA ASP A 159 -19.66 11.25 11.73
C ASP A 159 -19.37 9.76 11.52
N THR A 160 -18.16 9.41 11.07
CA THR A 160 -17.68 8.03 10.96
C THR A 160 -16.54 7.81 11.93
N GLU A 161 -16.64 6.78 12.78
CA GLU A 161 -15.54 6.38 13.64
C GLU A 161 -14.49 5.59 12.85
N VAL A 162 -13.22 5.99 12.95
CA VAL A 162 -12.09 5.33 12.30
C VAL A 162 -10.93 5.15 13.28
N PRO A 163 -10.18 4.03 13.20
CA PRO A 163 -8.99 3.87 14.01
C PRO A 163 -7.86 4.77 13.51
N ILE A 164 -7.04 5.20 14.46
CA ILE A 164 -5.78 5.89 14.23
C ILE A 164 -4.71 5.31 15.17
N LEU A 165 -3.50 5.22 14.64
CA LEU A 165 -2.31 4.80 15.37
C LEU A 165 -1.17 5.77 15.04
N ASP A 166 -0.68 6.47 16.05
CA ASP A 166 0.48 7.35 15.94
C ASP A 166 1.75 6.57 16.34
N VAL A 167 2.74 6.52 15.43
CA VAL A 167 4.03 5.83 15.60
C VAL A 167 5.19 6.77 15.30
N GLY A 168 6.23 6.71 16.12
CA GLY A 168 7.50 7.37 15.88
C GLY A 168 8.47 6.41 15.19
N ILE A 169 8.84 6.71 13.94
CA ILE A 169 9.76 5.89 13.15
C ILE A 169 11.14 6.55 13.15
N LYS A 170 12.13 5.85 13.70
CA LYS A 170 13.53 6.26 13.62
C LYS A 170 14.08 5.91 12.24
N SER A 171 14.42 6.92 11.46
CA SER A 171 15.04 6.82 10.14
C SER A 171 16.25 7.73 10.10
N GLY A 172 17.41 7.17 9.78
CA GLY A 172 18.69 7.88 9.95
C GLY A 172 18.93 8.29 11.40
N SER A 173 19.16 9.58 11.63
CA SER A 173 19.37 10.18 12.96
C SER A 173 18.10 10.78 13.57
N ARG A 174 17.00 10.80 12.83
CA ARG A 174 15.75 11.48 13.22
C ARG A 174 14.65 10.49 13.55
N ILE A 175 13.71 10.95 14.38
CA ILE A 175 12.44 10.28 14.62
C ILE A 175 11.37 11.07 13.88
N LEU A 176 10.66 10.39 12.99
CA LEU A 176 9.55 10.95 12.24
C LEU A 176 8.23 10.41 12.77
N GLU A 177 7.32 11.33 13.06
CA GLU A 177 5.96 11.01 13.50
C GLU A 177 5.11 10.60 12.30
N VAL A 178 4.52 9.40 12.37
CA VAL A 178 3.64 8.84 11.35
C VAL A 178 2.28 8.53 11.98
N SER A 179 1.21 9.08 11.40
CA SER A 179 -0.16 8.76 11.75
C SER A 179 -0.74 7.79 10.73
N LEU A 180 -1.02 6.56 11.16
CA LEU A 180 -1.67 5.53 10.38
C LEU A 180 -3.17 5.55 10.65
N TRP A 181 -3.98 5.45 9.61
CA TRP A 181 -5.43 5.58 9.67
C TRP A 181 -6.11 4.33 9.13
N ARG A 182 -7.34 4.06 9.58
CA ARG A 182 -8.21 2.98 9.08
C ARG A 182 -7.48 1.62 9.14
N ASP A 183 -7.50 0.85 8.05
CA ASP A 183 -6.87 -0.47 7.97
C ASP A 183 -5.38 -0.44 8.38
N GLN A 184 -4.64 0.62 8.03
CA GLN A 184 -3.22 0.73 8.35
C GLN A 184 -2.97 0.93 9.85
N ALA A 185 -3.93 1.51 10.58
CA ALA A 185 -3.85 1.66 12.02
C ALA A 185 -3.99 0.33 12.77
N LEU A 186 -4.50 -0.72 12.11
CA LEU A 186 -4.64 -2.06 12.67
C LEU A 186 -3.36 -2.91 12.50
N SER A 187 -2.31 -2.34 11.92
CA SER A 187 -1.04 -3.01 11.69
C SER A 187 -0.38 -3.39 13.02
N LYS A 188 0.12 -4.62 13.10
CA LYS A 188 0.74 -5.16 14.32
C LYS A 188 2.22 -4.76 14.37
N PHE A 189 2.50 -3.63 15.01
CA PHE A 189 3.87 -3.20 15.29
C PHE A 189 4.32 -3.61 16.69
N LYS A 190 5.63 -3.78 16.85
CA LYS A 190 6.32 -3.76 18.13
C LYS A 190 7.42 -2.72 18.09
N ILE A 191 7.76 -2.19 19.26
CA ILE A 191 8.95 -1.35 19.42
C ILE A 191 10.17 -2.18 18.99
N ASN A 192 11.08 -1.54 18.25
CA ASN A 192 12.26 -2.11 17.58
C ASN A 192 11.98 -2.93 16.31
N ASP A 193 10.73 -3.02 15.83
CA ASP A 193 10.47 -3.61 14.52
C ASP A 193 11.06 -2.71 13.43
N LYS A 194 11.75 -3.32 12.46
CA LYS A 194 12.10 -2.64 11.21
C LYS A 194 10.88 -2.62 10.31
N VAL A 195 10.60 -1.46 9.74
CA VAL A 195 9.42 -1.24 8.90
C VAL A 195 9.78 -0.51 7.63
N ASN A 196 9.04 -0.81 6.58
CA ASN A 196 9.00 -0.06 5.33
C ASN A 196 7.55 0.38 5.11
N ILE A 197 7.31 1.69 5.15
CA ILE A 197 5.96 2.27 4.99
C ILE A 197 5.94 3.12 3.73
N CYS A 198 5.17 2.68 2.73
CA CYS A 198 5.08 3.34 1.43
C CYS A 198 3.89 4.30 1.34
N HIS A 199 3.95 5.21 0.37
CA HIS A 199 2.89 6.14 0.00
C HIS A 199 2.34 7.00 1.15
N LEU A 200 3.21 7.37 2.07
CA LEU A 200 2.92 8.37 3.08
C LEU A 200 2.81 9.76 2.45
N ARG A 201 2.04 10.65 3.08
CA ARG A 201 1.97 12.05 2.67
C ARG A 201 2.25 12.96 3.85
N ALA A 202 3.13 13.93 3.65
CA ALA A 202 3.37 14.98 4.62
C ALA A 202 2.09 15.79 4.89
N SER A 203 1.79 16.00 6.18
CA SER A 203 0.78 16.97 6.57
C SER A 203 1.31 18.38 6.37
N VAL A 204 0.51 19.23 5.73
CA VAL A 204 0.84 20.67 5.60
C VAL A 204 0.70 21.40 6.94
N LYS A 205 -0.13 20.87 7.85
CA LYS A 205 -0.46 21.52 9.13
C LYS A 205 0.33 21.00 10.32
N ALA A 206 0.96 19.84 10.19
CA ALA A 206 1.67 19.18 11.27
C ALA A 206 2.98 18.60 10.72
N THR A 207 4.04 18.59 11.51
CA THR A 207 5.30 17.90 11.19
C THR A 207 5.14 16.38 11.35
N LYS A 208 4.14 15.82 10.65
CA LYS A 208 3.76 14.40 10.65
C LYS A 208 3.53 13.89 9.24
N LEU A 209 3.85 12.63 9.02
CA LEU A 209 3.47 11.87 7.83
C LEU A 209 2.14 11.17 8.10
N ASN A 210 1.24 11.13 7.12
CA ASN A 210 -0.03 10.43 7.22
C ASN A 210 -0.10 9.30 6.21
N SER A 211 -0.70 8.18 6.60
CA SER A 211 -1.11 7.15 5.65
C SER A 211 -2.12 7.71 4.64
N THR A 212 -2.03 7.27 3.40
CA THR A 212 -2.97 7.56 2.34
C THR A 212 -3.78 6.30 1.99
N ILE A 213 -4.65 6.40 0.99
CA ILE A 213 -5.38 5.24 0.46
C ILE A 213 -4.47 4.23 -0.26
N HIS A 214 -3.22 4.62 -0.58
CA HIS A 214 -2.23 3.79 -1.25
C HIS A 214 -1.17 3.24 -0.28
N THR A 215 -1.21 3.65 1.00
CA THR A 215 -0.19 3.24 1.96
C THR A 215 -0.20 1.74 2.18
N THR A 216 0.99 1.16 2.11
CA THR A 216 1.29 -0.21 2.54
C THR A 216 2.31 -0.15 3.67
N VAL A 217 2.19 -1.11 4.58
CA VAL A 217 3.10 -1.27 5.72
C VAL A 217 3.69 -2.66 5.65
N GLU A 218 5.01 -2.74 5.61
CA GLU A 218 5.75 -4.00 5.66
C GLU A 218 6.62 -4.03 6.91
N VAL A 219 6.46 -5.07 7.73
CA VAL A 219 7.36 -5.34 8.87
C VAL A 219 8.50 -6.22 8.36
N CYS A 220 9.68 -5.63 8.25
CA CYS A 220 10.90 -6.31 7.85
C CYS A 220 11.41 -7.14 9.03
N ASN A 221 10.90 -8.36 9.18
CA ASN A 221 11.38 -9.27 10.22
C ASN A 221 12.88 -9.50 10.04
N ILE A 222 13.68 -8.95 10.95
CA ILE A 222 15.06 -9.40 11.12
C ILE A 222 14.93 -10.81 11.68
N HIS A 223 15.21 -11.83 10.88
CA HIS A 223 15.60 -13.13 11.41
C HIS A 223 16.91 -12.93 12.18
N ILE A 224 16.81 -12.49 13.43
CA ILE A 224 17.92 -12.61 14.36
C ILE A 224 18.03 -14.11 14.59
N ARG A 225 19.01 -14.75 13.94
CA ARG A 225 19.54 -16.05 14.39
C ARG A 225 20.24 -15.82 15.73
N ALA A 226 19.46 -15.51 16.77
CA ALA A 226 19.94 -15.46 18.13
C ALA A 226 20.01 -16.89 18.67
N GLY A 227 21.23 -17.44 18.72
CA GLY A 227 21.57 -18.37 19.79
C GLY A 227 21.28 -19.86 19.58
N GLN A 228 21.81 -20.48 18.53
CA GLN A 228 22.27 -21.88 18.62
C GLN A 228 23.81 -21.95 18.69
N LEU A 229 24.40 -21.26 19.66
CA LEU A 229 25.82 -21.43 20.03
C LEU A 229 26.00 -21.32 21.55
N LYS A 230 25.12 -21.94 22.35
CA LYS A 230 25.36 -22.18 23.79
C LYS A 230 24.90 -23.56 24.29
N HIS A 231 24.86 -24.58 23.43
CA HIS A 231 24.62 -25.96 23.88
C HIS A 231 25.60 -27.03 23.37
N ASN A 232 26.69 -26.64 22.69
CA ASN A 232 27.72 -27.59 22.21
C ASN A 232 29.11 -27.45 22.85
N GLN A 233 29.30 -26.57 23.85
CA GLN A 233 30.55 -26.54 24.64
C GLN A 233 30.57 -27.49 25.85
N THR A 234 29.43 -28.08 26.23
CA THR A 234 29.36 -29.12 27.27
C THR A 234 29.48 -30.55 26.72
N HIS A 235 29.38 -30.74 25.40
CA HIS A 235 29.50 -32.08 24.78
C HIS A 235 30.91 -32.39 24.24
N LEU A 236 31.77 -31.37 24.10
CA LEU A 236 33.18 -31.51 23.69
C LEU A 236 34.14 -31.74 24.87
N SER A 237 33.78 -31.33 26.08
CA SER A 237 34.56 -31.60 27.30
C SER A 237 34.33 -33.00 27.90
N VAL A 238 33.27 -33.71 27.49
CA VAL A 238 33.01 -35.10 27.89
C VAL A 238 33.66 -36.10 26.92
N ARG A 239 33.83 -35.75 25.63
CA ARG A 239 34.49 -36.62 24.65
C ARG A 239 36.02 -36.63 24.71
N LEU A 240 36.66 -35.57 25.22
CA LEU A 240 38.12 -35.52 25.41
C LEU A 240 38.62 -36.23 26.68
N LYS A 241 37.75 -36.53 27.66
CA LYS A 241 38.11 -37.38 28.82
C LYS A 241 38.03 -38.88 28.53
N LYS A 242 37.30 -39.29 27.48
CA LYS A 242 37.14 -40.70 27.11
C LYS A 242 38.26 -41.24 26.21
N TYR A 243 38.99 -40.37 25.51
CA TYR A 243 40.15 -40.75 24.68
C TYR A 243 41.49 -40.85 25.44
N ARG A 244 41.57 -40.39 26.70
CA ARG A 244 42.75 -40.59 27.57
C ARG A 244 42.75 -41.91 28.34
N ARG A 245 41.69 -42.74 28.23
CA ARG A 245 41.60 -44.08 28.85
C ARG A 245 41.74 -45.25 27.87
N LEU A 246 42.00 -44.98 26.58
CA LEU A 246 42.22 -46.02 25.56
C LEU A 246 43.69 -46.10 25.11
N LEU A 247 44.61 -45.40 25.79
CA LEU A 247 46.06 -45.47 25.59
C LEU A 247 46.79 -46.16 26.77
N SER A 248 46.12 -47.07 27.48
CA SER A 248 46.77 -47.85 28.56
C SER A 248 46.53 -49.36 28.51
N CYS A 249 46.07 -49.90 27.38
CA CYS A 249 46.00 -51.36 27.15
C CYS A 249 46.14 -51.63 25.64
N VAL A 250 47.38 -51.59 25.13
CA VAL A 250 48.10 -52.56 24.27
C VAL A 250 49.51 -52.00 24.12
#